data_AF-A0A4R2JFT9-F1
#
_entry.id   AF-A0A4R2JFT9-F1
#
_cell.length_a   1.000
_cell.length_b   1.000
_cell.length_c   1.000
_cell.angle_alpha   90.00
_cell.angle_beta   90.00
_cell.angle_gamma   90.00
#
_symmetry.space_group_name_H-M   'P 1'
#
loop_
_entity.id
_entity.type
_entity.pdbx_description
1 polymer ?
#
loop_
_entity_poly.entity_id
_entity_poly.type
_entity_poly.pdbx_seq_one_letter_code
_entity_poly.pdbx_strand_id
1 'polypeptide(L)'
;MLGPLVWVHLVMYRPVLLPDRPVAEVVQDVEDLAGHMADLLAAETPQQPAAIAAANRVLDVCCLFVERWTIGDAKPNTFRGDVLRLGMRLDTIANRLVPQGLEADERAAS
;
A
#
# COMPACT_ATOMS: atom_id res chain seq x y z
N MET A 1 3.20 -17.05 1.63
CA MET A 1 2.88 -16.42 0.33
C MET A 1 2.75 -14.92 0.54
N LEU A 2 3.76 -14.14 0.16
CA LEU A 2 3.80 -12.68 0.37
C LEU A 2 2.81 -11.91 -0.51
N GLY A 3 2.59 -12.32 -1.76
CA GLY A 3 1.70 -11.61 -2.69
C GLY A 3 0.29 -11.40 -2.14
N PRO A 4 -0.40 -12.46 -1.68
CA PRO A 4 -1.71 -12.33 -1.03
C PRO A 4 -1.69 -11.47 0.24
N LEU A 5 -0.64 -11.55 1.07
CA LEU A 5 -0.54 -10.74 2.29
C LEU A 5 -0.39 -9.25 1.97
N VAL A 6 0.50 -8.91 1.02
CA VAL A 6 0.64 -7.53 0.52
C VAL A 6 -0.70 -7.02 -0.03
N TRP A 7 -1.39 -7.83 -0.83
CA TRP A 7 -2.72 -7.49 -1.35
C TRP A 7 -3.75 -7.25 -0.23
N VAL A 8 -3.82 -8.13 0.77
CA VAL A 8 -4.73 -7.98 1.92
C VAL A 8 -4.46 -6.67 2.65
N HIS A 9 -3.21 -6.35 2.97
CA HIS A 9 -2.88 -5.08 3.63
C HIS A 9 -3.29 -3.88 2.77
N LEU A 10 -3.03 -3.90 1.46
CA LEU A 10 -3.44 -2.81 0.57
C LEU A 10 -4.96 -2.63 0.52
N VAL A 11 -5.74 -3.72 0.48
CA VAL A 11 -7.20 -3.65 0.49
C VAL A 11 -7.72 -3.14 1.83
N MET A 12 -7.14 -3.58 2.95
CA MET A 12 -7.51 -3.14 4.30
C MET A 12 -7.21 -1.66 4.55
N TYR A 13 -6.19 -1.10 3.88
CA TYR A 13 -5.81 0.30 4.03
C TYR A 13 -6.62 1.28 3.18
N ARG A 14 -7.29 0.82 2.12
CA ARG A 14 -8.19 1.67 1.30
C ARG A 14 -9.19 2.51 2.11
N PRO A 15 -9.98 1.94 3.04
CA PRO A 15 -11.00 2.71 3.76
C PRO A 15 -10.42 3.76 4.72
N VAL A 16 -9.14 3.66 5.11
CA VAL A 16 -8.53 4.57 6.09
C VAL A 16 -7.78 5.74 5.44
N LEU A 17 -7.38 5.61 4.17
CA LEU A 17 -6.70 6.65 3.38
C LEU A 17 -7.68 7.72 2.86
N LEU A 18 -8.33 8.41 3.79
CA LEU A 18 -9.30 9.46 3.50
C LEU A 18 -8.62 10.84 3.52
N PRO A 19 -8.78 11.66 2.47
CA PRO A 19 -8.02 12.88 2.32
C PRO A 19 -8.53 14.03 3.21
N ASP A 20 -9.68 13.85 3.86
CA ASP A 20 -10.31 14.81 4.76
C ASP A 20 -10.09 14.46 6.26
N ARG A 21 -9.35 13.38 6.55
CA ARG A 21 -8.95 13.03 7.92
C ARG A 21 -7.79 13.89 8.43
N PRO A 22 -7.58 13.98 9.76
CA PRO A 22 -6.43 14.67 10.33
C PRO A 22 -5.12 14.13 9.76
N VAL A 23 -4.21 15.05 9.40
CA VAL A 23 -2.91 14.71 8.77
C VAL A 23 -2.15 13.67 9.59
N ALA A 24 -2.06 13.86 10.91
CA ALA A 24 -1.33 12.97 11.79
C ALA A 24 -1.89 11.53 11.78
N GLU A 25 -3.21 11.36 11.71
CA GLU A 25 -3.83 10.03 11.67
C GLU A 25 -3.52 9.30 10.36
N VAL A 26 -3.65 10.00 9.23
CA VAL A 26 -3.35 9.39 7.93
C VAL A 26 -1.86 9.08 7.80
N VAL A 27 -0.98 9.94 8.33
CA VAL A 27 0.46 9.69 8.35
C VAL A 27 0.76 8.44 9.19
N GLN A 28 0.15 8.29 10.37
CA GLN A 28 0.29 7.09 11.20
C GLN A 28 -0.19 5.84 10.45
N ASP A 29 -1.35 5.90 9.82
CA ASP A 29 -1.87 4.78 9.02
C ASP A 29 -0.85 4.39 7.93
N VAL A 30 -0.31 5.36 7.20
CA VAL A 30 0.68 5.10 6.14
C VAL A 30 2.00 4.53 6.69
N GLU A 31 2.41 4.98 7.87
CA GLU A 31 3.59 4.45 8.57
C GLU A 31 3.37 2.99 9.02
N ASP A 32 2.21 2.68 9.59
CA ASP A 32 1.84 1.31 9.98
C ASP A 32 1.84 0.36 8.76
N LEU A 33 1.31 0.83 7.61
CA LEU A 33 1.38 0.07 6.36
C LEU A 33 2.84 -0.15 5.90
N ALA A 34 3.71 0.86 6.02
CA ALA A 34 5.13 0.73 5.72
C ALA A 34 5.80 -0.31 6.63
N GLY A 35 5.51 -0.26 7.93
CA GLY A 35 5.99 -1.24 8.91
C GLY A 35 5.61 -2.67 8.56
N HIS A 36 4.33 -2.90 8.21
CA HIS A 36 3.87 -4.20 7.75
C HIS A 36 4.61 -4.69 6.50
N MET A 37 4.91 -3.81 5.54
CA MET A 37 5.70 -4.21 4.36
C MET A 37 7.14 -4.58 4.74
N ALA A 38 7.74 -3.84 5.66
CA ALA A 38 9.09 -4.13 6.16
C ALA A 38 9.14 -5.49 6.88
N ASP A 39 8.17 -5.78 7.76
CA ASP A 39 8.06 -7.06 8.45
C ASP A 39 7.91 -8.23 7.47
N LEU A 40 7.07 -8.04 6.46
CA LEU A 40 6.83 -9.02 5.41
C LEU A 40 8.08 -9.27 4.54
N LEU A 41 8.88 -8.23 4.29
CA LEU A 41 10.15 -8.34 3.56
C LEU A 41 11.26 -8.97 4.40
N ALA A 42 11.23 -8.79 5.72
CA ALA A 42 12.19 -9.37 6.65
C ALA A 42 11.95 -10.86 6.93
N ALA A 43 10.79 -11.41 6.55
CA ALA A 43 10.49 -12.82 6.74
C ALA A 43 11.43 -13.71 5.90
N GLU A 44 12.17 -14.62 6.56
CA GLU A 44 13.18 -15.53 5.97
C GLU A 44 12.59 -16.65 5.08
N THR A 45 11.38 -16.48 4.58
CA THR A 45 10.70 -17.49 3.74
C THR A 45 10.89 -17.20 2.26
N PRO A 46 11.09 -18.22 1.40
CA PRO A 46 11.16 -18.01 -0.05
C PRO A 46 9.87 -17.35 -0.57
N GLN A 47 10.01 -16.19 -1.21
CA GLN A 47 8.90 -15.44 -1.80
C GLN A 47 9.05 -15.34 -3.32
N GLN A 48 7.92 -15.17 -4.01
CA GLN A 48 7.96 -14.86 -5.43
C GLN A 48 8.59 -13.47 -5.66
N PRO A 49 9.51 -13.30 -6.63
CA PRO A 49 10.16 -12.02 -6.90
C PRO A 49 9.17 -10.86 -7.16
N ALA A 50 8.03 -11.17 -7.79
CA ALA A 50 6.97 -10.19 -8.03
C ALA A 50 6.33 -9.66 -6.73
N ALA A 51 6.18 -10.53 -5.73
CA ALA A 51 5.63 -10.14 -4.43
C ALA A 51 6.63 -9.28 -3.62
N ILE A 52 7.92 -9.63 -3.67
CA ILE A 52 8.99 -8.81 -3.08
C ILE A 52 9.04 -7.44 -3.75
N ALA A 53 9.01 -7.39 -5.08
CA ALA A 53 9.03 -6.13 -5.83
C ALA A 53 7.80 -5.26 -5.52
N ALA A 54 6.64 -5.87 -5.30
CA ALA A 54 5.45 -5.17 -4.86
C ALA A 54 5.59 -4.61 -3.44
N ALA A 55 6.00 -5.42 -2.46
CA ALA A 55 6.17 -4.98 -1.08
C ALA A 55 7.17 -3.82 -0.97
N ASN A 56 8.31 -3.90 -1.67
CA ASN A 56 9.28 -2.79 -1.75
C ASN A 56 8.65 -1.53 -2.35
N ARG A 57 7.86 -1.64 -3.42
CA ARG A 57 7.18 -0.48 -4.01
C ARG A 57 6.17 0.15 -3.07
N VAL A 58 5.42 -0.65 -2.30
CA VAL A 58 4.50 -0.12 -1.29
C VAL A 58 5.30 0.61 -0.22
N LEU A 59 6.35 -0.02 0.31
CA LEU A 59 7.25 0.57 1.30
C LEU A 59 7.82 1.91 0.84
N ASP A 60 8.42 1.96 -0.35
CA ASP A 60 9.00 3.18 -0.91
C ASP A 60 7.96 4.32 -1.01
N VAL A 61 6.76 4.00 -1.46
CA VAL A 61 5.68 4.98 -1.65
C VAL A 61 5.17 5.51 -0.31
N CYS A 62 5.03 4.63 0.69
CA CYS A 62 4.63 5.03 2.04
C CYS A 62 5.72 5.87 2.71
N CYS A 63 6.99 5.47 2.65
CA CYS A 63 8.11 6.21 3.22
C CYS A 63 8.21 7.63 2.64
N LEU A 64 8.10 7.78 1.32
CA LEU A 64 8.11 9.10 0.67
C LEU A 64 6.94 9.99 1.11
N PHE A 65 5.77 9.39 1.34
CA PHE A 65 4.62 10.13 1.85
C PHE A 65 4.85 10.57 3.31
N VAL A 66 5.29 9.65 4.18
CA VAL A 66 5.56 9.94 5.59
C VAL A 66 6.65 11.01 5.72
N GLU A 67 7.79 10.84 5.04
CA GLU A 67 8.90 11.81 5.05
C GLU A 67 8.43 13.23 4.69
N ARG A 68 7.62 13.35 3.63
CA ARG A 68 7.07 14.62 3.18
C ARG A 68 6.21 15.30 4.24
N TRP A 69 5.46 14.54 5.04
CA TRP A 69 4.47 15.04 6.00
C TRP A 69 4.95 15.08 7.45
N THR A 70 6.12 14.51 7.76
CA THR A 70 6.73 14.55 9.11
C THR A 70 7.98 15.43 9.17
N ILE A 71 8.82 15.40 8.14
CA ILE A 71 10.12 16.09 8.09
C ILE A 71 10.09 17.22 7.05
N GLY A 72 9.36 17.01 5.95
CA GLY A 72 9.28 17.94 4.84
C GLY A 72 8.48 19.21 5.14
N ASP A 73 8.76 20.26 4.37
CA ASP A 73 8.07 21.55 4.43
C ASP A 73 6.78 21.53 3.57
N ALA A 74 5.93 20.53 3.81
CA ALA A 74 4.73 20.31 3.02
C ALA A 74 3.70 21.42 3.26
N LYS A 75 3.21 22.02 2.18
CA LYS A 75 2.15 23.04 2.27
C LYS A 75 0.85 22.35 2.69
N PRO A 76 0.18 22.77 3.77
CA PRO A 76 -1.03 22.10 4.27
C PRO A 76 -2.13 21.91 3.23
N ASN A 77 -2.24 22.84 2.27
CA ASN A 77 -3.23 22.78 1.19
C ASN A 77 -2.97 21.68 0.14
N THR A 78 -1.82 21.00 0.15
CA THR A 78 -1.54 19.90 -0.79
C THR A 78 -1.90 18.53 -0.24
N PHE A 79 -2.19 18.41 1.06
CA PHE A 79 -2.44 17.13 1.75
C PHE A 79 -3.49 16.27 1.05
N ARG A 80 -4.65 16.88 0.80
CA ARG A 80 -5.76 16.22 0.14
C ARG A 80 -5.36 15.57 -1.20
N GLY A 81 -4.58 16.29 -2.00
CA GLY A 81 -4.09 15.82 -3.29
C GLY A 81 -3.02 14.73 -3.16
N ASP A 82 -2.17 14.82 -2.14
CA ASP A 82 -1.15 13.83 -1.85
C ASP A 82 -1.77 12.50 -1.39
N VAL A 83 -2.79 12.52 -0.55
CA VAL A 83 -3.53 11.30 -0.11
C VAL A 83 -4.21 10.62 -1.29
N LEU A 84 -4.88 11.38 -2.18
CA LEU A 84 -5.49 10.79 -3.37
C LEU A 84 -4.46 10.16 -4.31
N ARG A 85 -3.31 10.82 -4.51
CA ARG A 85 -2.21 10.26 -5.31
C ARG A 85 -1.64 9.00 -4.70
N LEU A 86 -1.48 8.97 -3.37
CA LEU A 86 -1.05 7.78 -2.64
C LEU A 86 -2.02 6.62 -2.88
N GLY A 87 -3.33 6.84 -2.65
CA GLY A 87 -4.36 5.82 -2.87
C GLY A 87 -4.33 5.23 -4.28
N MET A 88 -4.27 6.07 -5.33
CA MET A 88 -4.18 5.59 -6.71
C MET A 88 -2.93 4.74 -6.98
N ARG A 89 -1.79 5.07 -6.37
CA ARG A 89 -0.54 4.30 -6.53
C ARG A 89 -0.65 2.95 -5.84
N LEU A 90 -1.18 2.91 -4.62
CA LEU A 90 -1.40 1.68 -3.86
C LEU A 90 -2.41 0.76 -4.58
N ASP A 91 -3.48 1.33 -5.14
CA ASP A 91 -4.45 0.61 -5.97
C ASP A 91 -3.82 -0.02 -7.21
N THR A 92 -2.95 0.73 -7.89
CA THR A 92 -2.23 0.23 -9.06
C THR A 92 -1.33 -0.96 -8.70
N ILE A 93 -0.72 -0.95 -7.51
CA ILE A 93 0.10 -2.07 -7.03
C ILE A 93 -0.80 -3.26 -6.68
N ALA A 94 -1.89 -3.05 -5.94
CA ALA A 94 -2.82 -4.10 -5.55
C ALA A 94 -3.43 -4.81 -6.78
N ASN A 95 -3.83 -4.05 -7.81
CA ASN A 95 -4.42 -4.61 -9.03
C ASN A 95 -3.44 -5.50 -9.82
N ARG A 96 -2.13 -5.34 -9.64
CA ARG A 96 -1.10 -6.21 -10.25
C ARG A 96 -0.80 -7.46 -9.44
N LEU A 97 -1.29 -7.52 -8.20
CA LEU A 97 -1.09 -8.63 -7.26
C LEU A 97 -2.34 -9.49 -7.08
N VAL A 98 -3.43 -9.18 -7.79
CA VAL A 98 -4.70 -9.92 -7.70
C VAL A 98 -4.37 -11.42 -7.74
N PRO A 99 -4.68 -12.15 -6.65
CA PRO A 99 -4.39 -13.58 -6.60
C PRO A 99 -5.08 -14.28 -7.76
N GLN A 100 -4.34 -15.09 -8.52
CA GLN A 100 -4.85 -15.84 -9.69
C GLN A 100 -6.06 -16.77 -9.39
N GLY A 101 -6.43 -16.92 -8.11
CA GLY A 101 -7.64 -17.63 -7.69
C GLY A 101 -8.96 -16.85 -7.79
N LEU A 102 -8.93 -15.53 -8.09
CA LEU A 102 -10.16 -14.75 -8.30
C LEU A 102 -10.59 -14.69 -9.78
N GLU A 103 -9.69 -14.89 -10.74
CA GLU A 103 -10.04 -14.94 -12.17
C GLU A 103 -10.42 -16.36 -12.65
N ALA A 104 -10.11 -17.40 -11.88
CA ALA A 104 -10.37 -18.79 -12.25
C ALA A 104 -11.85 -19.17 -12.15
N ASP A 105 -12.64 -18.48 -11.33
CA ASP A 105 -14.07 -18.78 -11.12
C ASP A 105 -14.98 -18.21 -12.23
N GLU A 106 -14.58 -17.13 -12.92
CA GLU A 106 -15.38 -16.59 -14.04
C GLU A 106 -15.26 -17.41 -15.33
N ARG A 107 -14.14 -18.11 -15.54
CA ARG A 107 -13.97 -19.00 -16.70
C ARG A 107 -14.56 -20.40 -16.50
N ALA A 108 -14.88 -20.79 -15.27
CA ALA A 108 -15.56 -22.05 -14.97
C ALA A 108 -17.10 -21.92 -15.02
N ALA A 109 -17.63 -20.70 -15.14
CA ALA A 109 -19.05 -20.39 -15.17
C ALA A 109 -19.57 -19.83 -16.52
N SER A 110 -18.72 -19.79 -17.57
CA SER A 110 -19.10 -19.43 -18.95
C SER A 110 -19.01 -20.61 -19.91
#